data_AF-A0A1G2ZUJ9-F1
#
_entry.id   AF-A0A1G2ZUJ9-F1
#
_cell.length_a   1.000
_cell.length_b   1.000
_cell.length_c   1.000
_cell.angle_alpha   90.00
_cell.angle_beta   90.00
_cell.angle_gamma   90.00
#
_symmetry.space_group_name_H-M   'P 1'
#
loop_
_entity.id
_entity.type
_entity.pdbx_description
1 polymer ?
#
loop_
_entity_poly.entity_id
_entity_poly.type
_entity_poly.pdbx_seq_one_letter_code
_entity_poly.pdbx_strand_id
1 'polypeptide(L)'
;MKMKRKHVEIAKSSLCLLLFLGAYTVAMGQVTEPQAQRIRAAVPDKATVTPKKPRRVLIWNTPFMDKSPHKGYTIPQAEYAMKLLGERTGAYEPVVSDDVTVYLPENLKNFDAIVMNNSNGPWIRPTEKDMPKFEKFAQDIDAAERLLRESLLDWVRSGGGILAYHHAVGGNTHWPEFQELLGVGYWGHPWNEEVGVELDEPDHPLLAAFEGKDFRLSEEIFQFREPYSREKLRVLLSLDTSTTNMGVPWIHRDDNDFALAWVRPYGKGRIFYCAFGHKTEIWWNPKILRFYLDGIQFAAGDLDVPTAPRPNDRPVKRAPGPTPPEVRAAKMKARNVPAPTEQQIQQIEAAAPDKSPSTPAKPRKVLVWGHSWAHQPNPYAEAALEILGRKTGAFEAVVSDDPRLLLSDRLPKFDALVMNNVHERDPFLPDDFAKLTNQQKTAARKFDEAVKKSILDYVRGGKGIVGIHAATAAFQNWPEYGLMMGGYYTAHIVQDATIKLDDPQHPVNACFGGKPFGINDEIYIFREPYSRENLHILLSLDLDKMADPDKRPDKDYAVSWINDYGQGRVFYTSLGHVAETYWNPLFLQHLLAGIQFAIGDMKP
;
A
#
# COMPACT_ATOMS: atom_id res chain seq x y z
N MET A 1 -70.30 39.01 39.77
CA MET A 1 -71.45 38.64 38.91
C MET A 1 -71.03 38.66 37.45
N LYS A 2 -70.70 37.51 36.82
CA LYS A 2 -70.80 37.28 35.37
C LYS A 2 -70.45 35.84 34.99
N MET A 3 -71.14 35.38 33.95
CA MET A 3 -71.44 34.00 33.56
C MET A 3 -70.33 33.28 32.78
N LYS A 4 -70.27 31.96 33.03
CA LYS A 4 -70.14 30.79 32.12
C LYS A 4 -69.38 30.92 30.78
N ARG A 5 -68.46 29.98 30.56
CA ARG A 5 -68.33 29.22 29.29
C ARG A 5 -68.06 27.74 29.58
N LYS A 6 -68.77 26.88 28.82
CA LYS A 6 -68.76 25.41 28.86
C LYS A 6 -67.55 24.85 28.10
N HIS A 7 -66.92 23.83 28.65
CA HIS A 7 -66.25 22.79 27.85
C HIS A 7 -66.78 21.42 28.28
N VAL A 8 -67.15 20.64 27.26
CA VAL A 8 -67.72 19.30 27.33
C VAL A 8 -66.58 18.32 27.08
N GLU A 9 -66.44 17.34 27.95
CA GLU A 9 -65.50 16.23 27.86
C GLU A 9 -66.33 14.95 27.95
N ILE A 10 -66.41 14.13 26.89
CA ILE A 10 -66.89 12.74 26.97
C ILE A 10 -66.08 11.87 26.01
N ALA A 11 -65.68 10.72 26.58
CA ALA A 11 -64.72 9.73 26.13
C ALA A 11 -65.01 9.04 24.80
N LYS A 12 -63.92 8.68 24.09
CA LYS A 12 -63.91 7.75 22.96
C LYS A 12 -63.65 6.32 23.46
N SER A 13 -64.60 5.42 23.23
CA SER A 13 -64.39 3.97 23.34
C SER A 13 -63.54 3.47 22.18
N SER A 14 -62.42 2.81 22.48
CA SER A 14 -61.56 2.15 21.49
C SER A 14 -61.84 0.65 21.46
N LEU A 15 -62.15 0.15 20.27
CA LEU A 15 -62.31 -1.27 19.94
C LEU A 15 -60.90 -1.86 19.74
N CYS A 16 -60.46 -2.72 20.66
CA CYS A 16 -59.20 -3.46 20.52
C CYS A 16 -59.36 -4.59 19.50
N LEU A 17 -58.78 -4.39 18.31
CA LEU A 17 -58.46 -5.47 17.39
C LEU A 17 -57.12 -6.08 17.82
N LEU A 18 -57.14 -7.30 18.37
CA LEU A 18 -55.95 -8.06 18.73
C LEU A 18 -55.22 -8.52 17.47
N LEU A 19 -54.25 -7.72 17.02
CA LEU A 19 -53.20 -8.17 16.11
C LEU A 19 -52.11 -8.88 16.95
N PHE A 20 -52.03 -10.20 16.82
CA PHE A 20 -50.86 -10.97 17.26
C PHE A 20 -49.67 -10.59 16.36
N LEU A 21 -48.94 -9.52 16.70
CA LEU A 21 -47.56 -9.37 16.27
C LEU A 21 -46.72 -10.30 17.15
N GLY A 22 -46.39 -11.47 16.63
CA GLY A 22 -45.28 -12.26 17.14
C GLY A 22 -44.01 -11.43 17.01
N ALA A 23 -43.52 -10.90 18.13
CA ALA A 23 -42.21 -10.29 18.19
C ALA A 23 -41.18 -11.40 17.95
N TYR A 24 -40.67 -11.49 16.72
CA TYR A 24 -39.45 -12.24 16.45
C TYR A 24 -38.28 -11.45 17.07
N THR A 25 -37.99 -11.73 18.34
CA THR A 25 -36.67 -11.41 18.89
C THR A 25 -35.68 -12.35 18.23
N VAL A 26 -35.09 -11.92 17.11
CA VAL A 26 -33.90 -12.57 16.55
C VAL A 26 -32.80 -12.40 17.60
N ALA A 27 -32.43 -13.49 18.26
CA ALA A 27 -31.30 -13.50 19.17
C ALA A 27 -30.06 -13.01 18.41
N MET A 28 -29.32 -12.06 18.99
CA MET A 28 -28.08 -11.58 18.39
C MET A 28 -27.15 -12.76 18.11
N GLY A 29 -26.82 -12.97 16.82
CA GLY A 29 -25.82 -13.93 16.38
C GLY A 29 -26.29 -15.18 15.64
N GLN A 30 -27.52 -15.20 15.10
CA GLN A 30 -27.95 -16.21 14.13
C GLN A 30 -28.07 -15.63 12.70
N VAL A 31 -27.93 -16.50 11.69
CA VAL A 31 -28.15 -16.12 10.28
C VAL A 31 -29.61 -15.69 10.10
N THR A 32 -29.83 -14.47 9.62
CA THR A 32 -31.18 -13.99 9.31
C THR A 32 -31.72 -14.67 8.05
N GLU A 33 -33.03 -14.81 7.92
CA GLU A 33 -33.64 -15.45 6.74
C GLU A 33 -33.24 -14.76 5.41
N PRO A 34 -33.19 -13.42 5.29
CA PRO A 34 -32.67 -12.76 4.08
C PRO A 34 -31.20 -13.12 3.77
N GLN A 35 -30.35 -13.25 4.79
CA GLN A 35 -28.97 -13.70 4.60
C GLN A 35 -28.94 -15.16 4.15
N ALA A 36 -29.71 -16.04 4.80
CA ALA A 36 -29.81 -17.44 4.43
C ALA A 36 -30.29 -17.63 2.98
N GLN A 37 -31.25 -16.81 2.52
CA GLN A 37 -31.69 -16.78 1.13
C GLN A 37 -30.56 -16.41 0.16
N ARG A 38 -29.76 -15.38 0.48
CA ARG A 38 -28.61 -14.99 -0.35
C ARG A 38 -27.55 -16.09 -0.40
N ILE A 39 -27.25 -16.72 0.73
CA ILE A 39 -26.32 -17.85 0.79
C ILE A 39 -26.86 -19.01 -0.05
N ARG A 40 -28.14 -19.38 0.11
CA ARG A 40 -28.80 -20.39 -0.73
C ARG A 40 -28.75 -20.03 -2.21
N ALA A 41 -28.91 -18.77 -2.59
CA ALA A 41 -28.82 -18.38 -4.00
C ALA A 41 -27.39 -18.52 -4.57
N ALA A 42 -26.37 -18.38 -3.74
CA ALA A 42 -24.97 -18.36 -4.16
C ALA A 42 -24.27 -19.74 -4.10
N VAL A 43 -24.72 -20.67 -3.25
CA VAL A 43 -24.13 -22.01 -3.14
C VAL A 43 -24.33 -22.80 -4.45
N PRO A 44 -23.26 -23.43 -5.00
CA PRO A 44 -23.37 -24.28 -6.19
C PRO A 44 -24.34 -25.45 -6.01
N ASP A 45 -24.93 -25.91 -7.11
CA ASP A 45 -25.85 -27.06 -7.09
C ASP A 45 -25.14 -28.43 -7.03
N LYS A 46 -23.86 -28.50 -7.42
CA LYS A 46 -23.12 -29.74 -7.54
C LYS A 46 -21.68 -29.58 -7.08
N ALA A 47 -21.10 -30.69 -6.64
CA ALA A 47 -19.69 -30.77 -6.32
C ALA A 47 -18.84 -30.48 -7.57
N THR A 48 -17.63 -29.98 -7.38
CA THR A 48 -16.68 -29.69 -8.46
C THR A 48 -16.20 -30.96 -9.11
N VAL A 49 -15.89 -31.94 -8.27
CA VAL A 49 -15.57 -33.29 -8.65
C VAL A 49 -16.46 -34.25 -7.87
N THR A 50 -16.73 -35.42 -8.43
CA THR A 50 -17.46 -36.46 -7.69
C THR A 50 -16.60 -36.94 -6.51
N PRO A 51 -17.12 -36.96 -5.26
CA PRO A 51 -16.39 -37.50 -4.13
C PRO A 51 -15.97 -38.94 -4.37
N LYS A 52 -14.71 -39.27 -4.10
CA LYS A 52 -14.15 -40.62 -4.32
C LYS A 52 -14.73 -41.66 -3.36
N LYS A 53 -15.24 -41.19 -2.22
CA LYS A 53 -15.98 -41.95 -1.20
C LYS A 53 -16.88 -40.98 -0.42
N PRO A 54 -17.85 -41.46 0.39
CA PRO A 54 -18.53 -40.59 1.35
C PRO A 54 -17.52 -39.86 2.23
N ARG A 55 -17.66 -38.54 2.34
CA ARG A 55 -16.78 -37.67 3.13
C ARG A 55 -17.49 -37.15 4.35
N ARG A 56 -16.81 -37.12 5.49
CA ARG A 56 -17.28 -36.40 6.70
C ARG A 56 -16.35 -35.24 6.99
N VAL A 57 -16.89 -34.03 7.06
CA VAL A 57 -16.10 -32.81 7.27
C VAL A 57 -16.54 -32.13 8.55
N LEU A 58 -15.58 -31.95 9.46
CA LEU A 58 -15.79 -31.20 10.69
C LEU A 58 -15.74 -29.71 10.38
N ILE A 59 -16.83 -28.99 10.64
CA ILE A 59 -16.87 -27.53 10.68
C ILE A 59 -16.61 -27.14 12.13
N TRP A 60 -15.37 -26.74 12.41
CA TRP A 60 -14.89 -26.41 13.75
C TRP A 60 -15.18 -24.95 14.08
N ASN A 61 -16.13 -24.74 14.99
CA ASN A 61 -16.38 -23.44 15.60
C ASN A 61 -15.63 -23.37 16.94
N THR A 62 -15.03 -22.23 17.25
CA THR A 62 -14.23 -22.07 18.47
C THR A 62 -15.05 -22.15 19.77
N PRO A 63 -14.70 -22.99 20.77
CA PRO A 63 -15.46 -23.13 22.02
C PRO A 63 -15.59 -21.83 22.85
N PHE A 64 -14.68 -20.88 22.68
CA PHE A 64 -14.72 -19.57 23.33
C PHE A 64 -15.47 -18.52 22.51
N MET A 65 -16.46 -18.94 21.71
CA MET A 65 -17.21 -18.04 20.84
C MET A 65 -17.54 -16.72 21.52
N ASP A 66 -18.01 -16.70 22.78
CA ASP A 66 -18.41 -15.47 23.50
C ASP A 66 -17.32 -14.38 23.58
N LYS A 67 -16.05 -14.77 23.48
CA LYS A 67 -14.89 -13.87 23.52
C LYS A 67 -14.29 -13.60 22.13
N SER A 68 -14.84 -14.22 21.08
CA SER A 68 -14.39 -14.03 19.70
C SER A 68 -15.01 -12.75 19.13
N PRO A 69 -14.22 -11.81 18.58
CA PRO A 69 -14.76 -10.61 17.95
C PRO A 69 -15.61 -10.93 16.70
N HIS A 70 -15.50 -12.15 16.18
CA HIS A 70 -16.23 -12.65 15.01
C HIS A 70 -17.53 -13.38 15.38
N LYS A 71 -17.79 -13.65 16.67
CA LYS A 71 -19.05 -14.28 17.10
C LYS A 71 -20.21 -13.34 16.82
N GLY A 72 -21.26 -13.91 16.23
CA GLY A 72 -22.51 -13.21 15.96
C GLY A 72 -22.42 -12.20 14.82
N TYR A 73 -21.25 -12.08 14.17
CA TYR A 73 -21.08 -11.28 12.97
C TYR A 73 -20.96 -12.15 11.71
N THR A 74 -19.90 -12.96 11.59
CA THR A 74 -19.56 -13.69 10.35
C THR A 74 -19.51 -15.22 10.51
N ILE A 75 -19.14 -15.71 11.70
CA ILE A 75 -19.04 -17.17 11.97
C ILE A 75 -20.36 -17.92 11.69
N PRO A 76 -21.55 -17.41 12.10
CA PRO A 76 -22.82 -18.09 11.80
C PRO A 76 -23.11 -18.20 10.30
N GLN A 77 -22.79 -17.16 9.52
CA GLN A 77 -22.98 -17.12 8.07
C GLN A 77 -22.03 -18.08 7.37
N ALA A 78 -20.77 -18.11 7.81
CA ALA A 78 -19.77 -19.07 7.36
C ALA A 78 -20.22 -20.50 7.66
N GLU A 79 -20.65 -20.80 8.89
CA GLU A 79 -21.14 -22.14 9.27
C GLU A 79 -22.31 -22.56 8.37
N TYR A 80 -23.31 -21.70 8.22
CA TYR A 80 -24.46 -22.00 7.36
C TYR A 80 -24.05 -22.26 5.91
N ALA A 81 -23.14 -21.45 5.36
CA ALA A 81 -22.61 -21.64 4.01
C ALA A 81 -21.83 -22.96 3.88
N MET A 82 -20.96 -23.30 4.84
CA MET A 82 -20.16 -24.52 4.83
C MET A 82 -21.02 -25.77 5.03
N LYS A 83 -22.10 -25.72 5.82
CA LYS A 83 -23.05 -26.83 5.90
C LYS A 83 -23.76 -27.02 4.56
N LEU A 84 -24.30 -25.93 4.02
CA LEU A 84 -25.10 -25.97 2.81
C LEU A 84 -24.27 -26.39 1.59
N LEU A 85 -22.98 -26.02 1.53
CA LEU A 85 -22.05 -26.51 0.53
C LEU A 85 -22.00 -28.04 0.53
N GLY A 86 -21.82 -28.70 1.67
CA GLY A 86 -21.82 -30.16 1.75
C GLY A 86 -23.16 -30.78 1.39
N GLU A 87 -24.23 -30.32 2.04
CA GLU A 87 -25.60 -30.86 1.91
C GLU A 87 -26.16 -30.73 0.49
N ARG A 88 -26.01 -29.55 -0.13
CA ARG A 88 -26.60 -29.29 -1.46
C ARG A 88 -25.80 -29.93 -2.58
N THR A 89 -24.48 -29.86 -2.51
CA THR A 89 -23.62 -30.35 -3.59
C THR A 89 -23.40 -31.87 -3.54
N GLY A 90 -23.65 -32.48 -2.38
CA GLY A 90 -23.31 -33.87 -2.09
C GLY A 90 -21.81 -34.10 -1.90
N ALA A 91 -21.00 -33.05 -1.76
CA ALA A 91 -19.54 -33.18 -1.64
C ALA A 91 -19.11 -33.84 -0.32
N TYR A 92 -19.83 -33.60 0.77
CA TYR A 92 -19.54 -34.15 2.10
C TYR A 92 -20.74 -34.05 3.04
N GLU A 93 -20.74 -34.89 4.07
CA GLU A 93 -21.57 -34.75 5.28
C GLU A 93 -20.94 -33.70 6.21
N PRO A 94 -21.59 -32.55 6.45
CA PRO A 94 -21.09 -31.56 7.40
C PRO A 94 -21.41 -31.95 8.84
N VAL A 95 -20.42 -31.82 9.71
CA VAL A 95 -20.59 -31.97 11.17
C VAL A 95 -20.10 -30.70 11.83
N VAL A 96 -20.98 -29.95 12.49
CA VAL A 96 -20.59 -28.76 13.26
C VAL A 96 -20.29 -29.18 14.69
N SER A 97 -19.16 -28.74 15.24
CA SER A 97 -18.85 -28.93 16.64
C SER A 97 -17.95 -27.80 17.17
N ASP A 98 -18.13 -27.50 18.45
CA ASP A 98 -17.21 -26.75 19.29
C ASP A 98 -16.72 -27.59 20.50
N ASP A 99 -17.09 -28.87 20.57
CA ASP A 99 -16.65 -29.79 21.61
C ASP A 99 -15.21 -30.25 21.33
N VAL A 100 -14.27 -29.80 22.15
CA VAL A 100 -12.84 -30.08 21.99
C VAL A 100 -12.49 -31.58 22.03
N THR A 101 -13.36 -32.43 22.58
CA THR A 101 -13.18 -33.88 22.54
C THR A 101 -13.21 -34.48 21.13
N VAL A 102 -13.70 -33.76 20.12
CA VAL A 102 -13.61 -34.21 18.72
C VAL A 102 -12.17 -34.40 18.23
N TYR A 103 -11.20 -33.73 18.88
CA TYR A 103 -9.78 -33.87 18.58
C TYR A 103 -9.11 -35.06 19.29
N LEU A 104 -9.83 -35.83 20.11
CA LEU A 104 -9.32 -37.12 20.61
C LEU A 104 -9.07 -38.07 19.43
N PRO A 105 -8.01 -38.91 19.45
CA PRO A 105 -7.64 -39.76 18.32
C PRO A 105 -8.79 -40.64 17.80
N GLU A 106 -9.58 -41.22 18.69
CA GLU A 106 -10.71 -42.08 18.34
C GLU A 106 -11.90 -41.34 17.72
N ASN A 107 -12.00 -40.03 17.93
CA ASN A 107 -13.04 -39.18 17.38
C ASN A 107 -12.60 -38.55 16.06
N LEU A 108 -11.38 -38.01 16.05
CA LEU A 108 -10.83 -37.26 14.91
C LEU A 108 -10.67 -38.13 13.66
N LYS A 109 -10.33 -39.42 13.83
CA LYS A 109 -10.22 -40.39 12.72
C LYS A 109 -11.49 -40.58 11.89
N ASN A 110 -12.65 -40.15 12.40
CA ASN A 110 -13.93 -40.29 11.71
C ASN A 110 -14.23 -39.14 10.72
N PHE A 111 -13.28 -38.21 10.56
CA PHE A 111 -13.35 -37.09 9.62
C PHE A 111 -12.28 -37.21 8.54
N ASP A 112 -12.60 -36.72 7.34
CA ASP A 112 -11.69 -36.63 6.20
C ASP A 112 -11.01 -35.24 6.12
N ALA A 113 -11.70 -34.21 6.59
CA ALA A 113 -11.18 -32.84 6.64
C ALA A 113 -11.76 -32.04 7.80
N ILE A 114 -11.05 -31.00 8.22
CA ILE A 114 -11.52 -29.97 9.14
C ILE A 114 -11.60 -28.63 8.40
N VAL A 115 -12.72 -27.94 8.54
CA VAL A 115 -12.90 -26.53 8.20
C VAL A 115 -12.76 -25.71 9.48
N MET A 116 -11.73 -24.89 9.59
CA MET A 116 -11.50 -24.00 10.73
C MET A 116 -12.22 -22.67 10.52
N ASN A 117 -13.41 -22.55 11.12
CA ASN A 117 -14.27 -21.40 10.96
C ASN A 117 -13.85 -20.25 11.88
N ASN A 118 -12.93 -19.40 11.39
CA ASN A 118 -12.38 -18.24 12.12
C ASN A 118 -11.86 -18.60 13.53
N SER A 119 -11.27 -19.79 13.66
CA SER A 119 -10.86 -20.36 14.93
C SER A 119 -9.67 -19.60 15.55
N ASN A 120 -9.90 -18.86 16.63
CA ASN A 120 -8.89 -18.01 17.28
C ASN A 120 -8.63 -18.37 18.75
N GLY A 121 -7.56 -17.81 19.31
CA GLY A 121 -7.15 -18.07 20.68
C GLY A 121 -6.64 -19.51 20.88
N PRO A 122 -6.39 -19.95 22.12
CA PRO A 122 -5.85 -21.26 22.44
C PRO A 122 -6.93 -22.36 22.40
N TRP A 123 -7.65 -22.47 21.28
CA TRP A 123 -8.88 -23.27 21.18
C TRP A 123 -8.69 -24.77 21.35
N ILE A 124 -7.47 -25.28 21.15
CA ILE A 124 -7.17 -26.71 21.34
C ILE A 124 -6.98 -27.07 22.81
N ARG A 125 -6.77 -26.07 23.68
CA ARG A 125 -6.63 -26.27 25.12
C ARG A 125 -8.01 -26.45 25.75
N PRO A 126 -8.30 -27.60 26.39
CA PRO A 126 -9.53 -27.78 27.14
C PRO A 126 -9.65 -26.76 28.29
N THR A 127 -10.88 -26.41 28.64
CA THR A 127 -11.16 -25.63 29.85
C THR A 127 -11.31 -26.53 31.08
N GLU A 128 -11.29 -25.94 32.27
CA GLU A 128 -11.67 -26.66 33.50
C GLU A 128 -13.06 -27.32 33.39
N LYS A 129 -13.99 -26.73 32.63
CA LYS A 129 -15.33 -27.30 32.40
C LYS A 129 -15.31 -28.52 31.48
N ASP A 130 -14.31 -28.63 30.62
CA ASP A 130 -14.16 -29.75 29.70
C ASP A 130 -13.51 -30.96 30.38
N MET A 131 -12.73 -30.73 31.44
CA MET A 131 -11.92 -31.78 32.09
C MET A 131 -12.66 -33.05 32.53
N PRO A 132 -13.93 -33.01 33.00
CA PRO A 132 -14.69 -34.23 33.27
C PRO A 132 -14.80 -35.17 32.05
N LYS A 133 -14.73 -34.63 30.82
CA LYS A 133 -14.72 -35.43 29.58
C LYS A 133 -13.37 -36.10 29.29
N PHE A 134 -12.29 -35.64 29.95
CA PHE A 134 -10.91 -36.06 29.73
C PHE A 134 -10.35 -36.99 30.80
N GLU A 135 -11.11 -37.31 31.87
CA GLU A 135 -10.63 -38.11 33.01
C GLU A 135 -10.00 -39.46 32.63
N LYS A 136 -10.45 -40.05 31.51
CA LYS A 136 -9.92 -41.34 30.98
C LYS A 136 -8.68 -41.19 30.10
N PHE A 137 -8.35 -39.97 29.69
CA PHE A 137 -7.37 -39.66 28.65
C PHE A 137 -6.18 -38.86 29.17
N ALA A 138 -6.40 -38.01 30.18
CA ALA A 138 -5.39 -37.10 30.69
C ALA A 138 -5.59 -36.84 32.19
N GLN A 139 -4.46 -36.67 32.89
CA GLN A 139 -4.44 -36.40 34.34
C GLN A 139 -4.74 -34.93 34.68
N ASP A 140 -4.44 -34.02 33.75
CA ASP A 140 -4.62 -32.58 33.90
C ASP A 140 -4.84 -31.90 32.52
N ILE A 141 -5.12 -30.60 32.52
CA ILE A 141 -5.38 -29.81 31.30
C ILE A 141 -4.16 -29.81 30.37
N ASP A 142 -2.94 -29.80 30.91
CA ASP A 142 -1.72 -29.73 30.09
C ASP A 142 -1.47 -31.06 29.36
N ALA A 143 -1.72 -32.18 30.03
CA ALA A 143 -1.69 -33.51 29.42
C ALA A 143 -2.79 -33.66 28.36
N ALA A 144 -3.99 -33.14 28.62
CA ALA A 144 -5.08 -33.15 27.65
C ALA A 144 -4.73 -32.32 26.41
N GLU A 145 -4.21 -31.09 26.59
CA GLU A 145 -3.78 -30.25 25.48
C GLU A 145 -2.66 -30.91 24.67
N ARG A 146 -1.65 -31.52 25.30
CA ARG A 146 -0.59 -32.27 24.59
C ARG A 146 -1.17 -33.40 23.75
N LEU A 147 -2.05 -34.22 24.32
CA LEU A 147 -2.72 -35.32 23.61
C LEU A 147 -3.49 -34.83 22.38
N LEU A 148 -4.26 -33.75 22.52
CA LEU A 148 -5.06 -33.22 21.42
C LEU A 148 -4.20 -32.60 20.31
N ARG A 149 -3.12 -31.91 20.66
CA ARG A 149 -2.14 -31.39 19.70
C ARG A 149 -1.46 -32.51 18.92
N GLU A 150 -1.01 -33.55 19.61
CA GLU A 150 -0.40 -34.74 18.99
C GLU A 150 -1.39 -35.45 18.06
N SER A 151 -2.62 -35.69 18.54
CA SER A 151 -3.71 -36.28 17.76
C SER A 151 -3.96 -35.53 16.45
N LEU A 152 -4.05 -34.19 16.49
CA LEU A 152 -4.25 -33.37 15.29
C LEU A 152 -3.07 -33.51 14.31
N LEU A 153 -1.83 -33.37 14.80
CA LEU A 153 -0.65 -33.45 13.94
C LEU A 153 -0.50 -34.83 13.30
N ASP A 154 -0.73 -35.90 14.06
CA ASP A 154 -0.61 -37.26 13.55
C ASP A 154 -1.72 -37.61 12.57
N TRP A 155 -2.95 -37.14 12.82
CA TRP A 155 -4.06 -37.28 11.88
C TRP A 155 -3.77 -36.57 10.55
N VAL A 156 -3.28 -35.32 10.59
CA VAL A 156 -2.88 -34.61 9.35
C VAL A 156 -1.74 -35.35 8.65
N ARG A 157 -0.65 -35.70 9.36
CA ARG A 157 0.50 -36.41 8.76
C ARG A 157 0.10 -37.72 8.10
N SER A 158 -0.93 -38.38 8.64
CA SER A 158 -1.48 -39.64 8.12
C SER A 158 -2.43 -39.47 6.93
N GLY A 159 -2.86 -38.25 6.63
CA GLY A 159 -3.68 -37.95 5.46
C GLY A 159 -4.92 -37.10 5.74
N GLY A 160 -5.13 -36.61 6.95
CA GLY A 160 -6.19 -35.64 7.25
C GLY A 160 -6.01 -34.30 6.53
N GLY A 161 -7.12 -33.68 6.13
CA GLY A 161 -7.13 -32.37 5.47
C GLY A 161 -7.51 -31.22 6.40
N ILE A 162 -6.93 -30.04 6.18
CA ILE A 162 -7.37 -28.80 6.84
C ILE A 162 -7.65 -27.73 5.78
N LEU A 163 -8.83 -27.13 5.89
CA LEU A 163 -9.14 -25.85 5.28
C LEU A 163 -9.28 -24.81 6.40
N ALA A 164 -8.42 -23.81 6.39
CA ALA A 164 -8.46 -22.70 7.33
C ALA A 164 -8.75 -21.39 6.59
N TYR A 165 -9.45 -20.46 7.23
CA TYR A 165 -9.60 -19.13 6.66
C TYR A 165 -9.54 -18.01 7.67
N HIS A 166 -9.12 -16.85 7.16
CA HIS A 166 -9.09 -15.56 7.84
C HIS A 166 -8.44 -15.70 9.23
N HIS A 167 -9.18 -15.51 10.33
CA HIS A 167 -8.62 -15.46 11.68
C HIS A 167 -8.26 -16.83 12.26
N ALA A 168 -8.44 -17.92 11.51
CA ALA A 168 -7.91 -19.24 11.87
C ALA A 168 -6.38 -19.25 12.10
N VAL A 169 -5.63 -18.38 11.41
CA VAL A 169 -4.18 -18.21 11.65
C VAL A 169 -3.84 -17.50 12.96
N GLY A 170 -4.80 -16.81 13.58
CA GLY A 170 -4.70 -16.23 14.92
C GLY A 170 -5.01 -17.24 16.03
N GLY A 171 -5.32 -18.49 15.69
CA GLY A 171 -5.50 -19.59 16.63
C GLY A 171 -4.17 -20.18 17.10
N ASN A 172 -4.12 -20.64 18.36
CA ASN A 172 -3.00 -21.34 18.99
C ASN A 172 -1.63 -20.68 18.72
N THR A 173 -1.53 -19.36 18.83
CA THR A 173 -0.28 -18.63 18.51
C THR A 173 0.89 -18.95 19.45
N HIS A 174 0.61 -19.58 20.60
CA HIS A 174 1.59 -20.14 21.53
C HIS A 174 2.12 -21.53 21.11
N TRP A 175 1.61 -22.10 20.02
CA TRP A 175 1.95 -23.45 19.53
C TRP A 175 2.69 -23.36 18.18
N PRO A 176 4.04 -23.39 18.17
CA PRO A 176 4.84 -23.20 16.95
C PRO A 176 4.55 -24.24 15.85
N GLU A 177 4.28 -25.49 16.21
CA GLU A 177 3.98 -26.54 15.23
C GLU A 177 2.65 -26.31 14.52
N PHE A 178 1.70 -25.59 15.13
CA PHE A 178 0.48 -25.16 14.46
C PHE A 178 0.73 -24.03 13.46
N GLN A 179 1.61 -23.09 13.80
CA GLN A 179 2.07 -22.08 12.85
C GLN A 179 2.81 -22.72 11.67
N GLU A 180 3.66 -23.74 11.92
CA GLU A 180 4.31 -24.49 10.84
C GLU A 180 3.30 -25.35 10.05
N LEU A 181 2.25 -25.90 10.69
CA LEU A 181 1.17 -26.61 10.00
C LEU A 181 0.45 -25.73 8.97
N LEU A 182 0.05 -24.51 9.37
CA LEU A 182 -0.55 -23.53 8.45
C LEU A 182 0.50 -22.89 7.53
N GLY A 183 1.75 -22.90 7.97
CA GLY A 183 2.91 -22.33 7.28
C GLY A 183 3.11 -20.82 7.49
N VAL A 184 2.40 -20.21 8.45
CA VAL A 184 2.43 -18.76 8.70
C VAL A 184 2.30 -18.40 10.17
N GLY A 185 2.89 -17.28 10.56
CA GLY A 185 2.56 -16.57 11.79
C GLY A 185 1.70 -15.35 11.48
N TYR A 186 0.64 -15.12 12.28
CA TYR A 186 -0.14 -13.89 12.20
C TYR A 186 0.71 -12.66 12.58
N TRP A 187 0.63 -11.58 11.79
CA TRP A 187 1.38 -10.35 12.04
C TRP A 187 0.48 -9.11 12.17
N GLY A 188 -0.58 -8.99 11.38
CA GLY A 188 -1.55 -7.90 11.51
C GLY A 188 -2.58 -7.88 10.38
N HIS A 189 -3.50 -6.92 10.42
CA HIS A 189 -4.59 -6.75 9.45
C HIS A 189 -4.63 -5.32 8.86
N PRO A 190 -3.67 -4.93 7.98
CA PRO A 190 -3.51 -3.53 7.56
C PRO A 190 -4.70 -2.96 6.76
N TRP A 191 -5.47 -3.82 6.11
CA TRP A 191 -6.57 -3.42 5.23
C TRP A 191 -7.90 -3.88 5.77
N ASN A 192 -8.89 -2.99 5.76
CA ASN A 192 -10.31 -3.29 5.94
C ASN A 192 -11.09 -2.43 4.93
N GLU A 193 -10.86 -2.71 3.67
CA GLU A 193 -11.30 -1.91 2.53
C GLU A 193 -11.41 -2.79 1.27
N GLU A 194 -11.74 -2.16 0.14
CA GLU A 194 -11.68 -2.86 -1.14
C GLU A 194 -10.25 -2.94 -1.65
N VAL A 195 -9.74 -4.16 -1.77
CA VAL A 195 -8.39 -4.47 -2.24
C VAL A 195 -8.41 -5.08 -3.64
N GLY A 196 -7.28 -4.98 -4.35
CA GLY A 196 -7.01 -5.79 -5.52
C GLY A 196 -6.48 -7.17 -5.13
N VAL A 197 -6.92 -8.21 -5.83
CA VAL A 197 -6.48 -9.58 -5.68
C VAL A 197 -5.90 -10.06 -7.00
N GLU A 198 -4.61 -10.42 -6.99
CA GLU A 198 -3.93 -11.05 -8.13
C GLU A 198 -4.00 -12.58 -8.03
N LEU A 199 -4.18 -13.23 -9.18
CA LEU A 199 -4.04 -14.68 -9.29
C LEU A 199 -2.58 -15.00 -9.62
N ASP A 200 -1.86 -15.58 -8.66
CA ASP A 200 -0.47 -16.02 -8.85
C ASP A 200 -0.37 -17.16 -9.87
N GLU A 201 -1.41 -17.99 -9.95
CA GLU A 201 -1.48 -19.11 -10.89
C GLU A 201 -2.88 -19.19 -11.51
N PRO A 202 -3.20 -18.32 -12.51
CA PRO A 202 -4.55 -18.20 -13.08
C PRO A 202 -5.16 -19.50 -13.59
N ASP A 203 -4.30 -20.44 -14.02
CA ASP A 203 -4.69 -21.75 -14.54
C ASP A 203 -4.72 -22.86 -13.47
N HIS A 204 -4.40 -22.55 -12.20
CA HIS A 204 -4.45 -23.53 -11.13
C HIS A 204 -5.89 -24.03 -10.94
N PRO A 205 -6.15 -25.35 -10.83
CA PRO A 205 -7.51 -25.86 -10.77
C PRO A 205 -8.36 -25.28 -9.62
N LEU A 206 -7.74 -24.98 -8.47
CA LEU A 206 -8.42 -24.30 -7.36
C LEU A 206 -8.87 -22.87 -7.69
N LEU A 207 -8.32 -22.20 -8.69
CA LEU A 207 -8.68 -20.83 -9.07
C LEU A 207 -9.71 -20.76 -10.21
N ALA A 208 -10.25 -21.90 -10.65
CA ALA A 208 -11.18 -21.98 -11.78
C ALA A 208 -12.41 -21.07 -11.62
N ALA A 209 -12.87 -20.84 -10.38
CA ALA A 209 -13.99 -19.94 -10.07
C ALA A 209 -13.77 -18.48 -10.53
N PHE A 210 -12.52 -18.07 -10.70
CA PHE A 210 -12.13 -16.71 -11.06
C PHE A 210 -11.87 -16.53 -12.56
N GLU A 211 -11.94 -17.60 -13.36
CA GLU A 211 -11.80 -17.55 -14.83
C GLU A 211 -10.49 -16.90 -15.31
N GLY A 212 -9.41 -17.10 -14.56
CA GLY A 212 -8.08 -16.54 -14.86
C GLY A 212 -7.98 -15.02 -14.75
N LYS A 213 -8.93 -14.36 -14.08
CA LYS A 213 -8.97 -12.89 -13.95
C LYS A 213 -8.71 -12.46 -12.52
N ASP A 214 -7.84 -11.46 -12.38
CA ASP A 214 -7.72 -10.64 -11.17
C ASP A 214 -9.07 -9.99 -10.85
N PHE A 215 -9.30 -9.72 -9.58
CA PHE A 215 -10.56 -9.15 -9.12
C PHE A 215 -10.35 -8.20 -7.95
N ARG A 216 -11.41 -7.50 -7.58
CA ARG A 216 -11.43 -6.65 -6.38
C ARG A 216 -12.42 -7.19 -5.37
N LEU A 217 -12.07 -7.11 -4.10
CA LEU A 217 -12.89 -7.61 -3.01
C LEU A 217 -12.77 -6.69 -1.81
N SER A 218 -13.92 -6.35 -1.19
CA SER A 218 -13.93 -5.70 0.12
C SER A 218 -13.75 -6.74 1.21
N GLU A 219 -12.63 -6.64 1.95
CA GLU A 219 -12.32 -7.56 3.03
C GLU A 219 -11.41 -6.92 4.09
N GLU A 220 -11.35 -7.54 5.27
CA GLU A 220 -10.22 -7.40 6.20
C GLU A 220 -9.10 -8.38 5.82
N ILE A 221 -7.95 -7.85 5.40
CA ILE A 221 -6.83 -8.64 4.88
C ILE A 221 -5.63 -8.60 5.82
N PHE A 222 -5.03 -9.76 6.00
CA PHE A 222 -3.88 -9.96 6.87
C PHE A 222 -2.55 -9.87 6.14
N GLN A 223 -1.50 -9.61 6.93
CA GLN A 223 -0.11 -9.85 6.57
C GLN A 223 0.49 -10.90 7.51
N PHE A 224 1.48 -11.63 7.01
CA PHE A 224 2.05 -12.79 7.68
C PHE A 224 3.54 -12.62 7.95
N ARG A 225 3.99 -13.12 9.10
CA ARG A 225 5.39 -13.26 9.51
C ARG A 225 5.83 -14.72 9.44
N GLU A 226 7.06 -14.99 9.86
CA GLU A 226 7.63 -16.32 9.98
C GLU A 226 6.65 -17.29 10.69
N PRO A 227 6.55 -18.56 10.22
CA PRO A 227 7.41 -19.22 9.23
C PRO A 227 7.00 -19.02 7.75
N TYR A 228 6.20 -17.99 7.42
CA TYR A 228 5.80 -17.70 6.04
C TYR A 228 7.01 -17.66 5.09
N SER A 229 6.94 -18.46 4.03
CA SER A 229 7.90 -18.43 2.92
C SER A 229 7.30 -19.09 1.67
N ARG A 230 7.50 -18.48 0.51
CA ARG A 230 7.14 -19.08 -0.79
C ARG A 230 7.96 -20.31 -1.15
N GLU A 231 9.06 -20.58 -0.44
CA GLU A 231 9.81 -21.83 -0.56
C GLU A 231 9.06 -23.01 0.09
N LYS A 232 8.14 -22.72 1.02
CA LYS A 232 7.34 -23.72 1.75
C LYS A 232 5.89 -23.78 1.27
N LEU A 233 5.39 -22.71 0.66
CA LEU A 233 3.98 -22.56 0.29
C LEU A 233 3.81 -22.46 -1.23
N ARG A 234 2.80 -23.15 -1.76
CA ARG A 234 2.29 -22.84 -3.09
C ARG A 234 1.21 -21.77 -2.97
N VAL A 235 1.62 -20.52 -3.10
CA VAL A 235 0.71 -19.36 -3.09
C VAL A 235 -0.10 -19.34 -4.38
N LEU A 236 -1.41 -19.09 -4.24
CA LEU A 236 -2.40 -19.10 -5.32
C LEU A 236 -2.97 -17.70 -5.59
N LEU A 237 -3.21 -16.93 -4.52
CA LEU A 237 -3.69 -15.55 -4.59
C LEU A 237 -2.75 -14.67 -3.78
N SER A 238 -2.52 -13.45 -4.25
CA SER A 238 -1.81 -12.40 -3.50
C SER A 238 -2.58 -11.08 -3.57
N LEU A 239 -2.22 -10.15 -2.69
CA LEU A 239 -2.69 -8.78 -2.76
C LEU A 239 -2.07 -8.11 -4.00
N ASP A 240 -2.90 -7.57 -4.89
CA ASP A 240 -2.43 -6.70 -5.95
C ASP A 240 -2.12 -5.33 -5.35
N THR A 241 -0.83 -5.10 -5.09
CA THR A 241 -0.35 -3.86 -4.48
C THR A 241 -0.45 -2.65 -5.44
N SER A 242 -0.69 -2.88 -6.75
CA SER A 242 -0.91 -1.82 -7.75
C SER A 242 -2.25 -1.15 -7.67
N THR A 243 -3.25 -1.90 -7.22
CA THR A 243 -4.61 -1.42 -7.12
C THR A 243 -5.12 -1.41 -5.68
N THR A 244 -4.26 -1.67 -4.71
CA THR A 244 -4.57 -1.61 -3.27
C THR A 244 -3.94 -0.38 -2.62
N ASN A 245 -4.61 0.18 -1.62
CA ASN A 245 -4.09 1.28 -0.81
C ASN A 245 -2.88 0.82 0.03
N MET A 246 -1.67 1.10 -0.44
CA MET A 246 -0.42 0.79 0.26
C MET A 246 0.05 1.90 1.21
N GLY A 247 -0.78 2.93 1.44
CA GLY A 247 -0.50 4.04 2.35
C GLY A 247 -1.02 3.83 3.77
N VAL A 248 -1.54 2.63 4.09
CA VAL A 248 -2.03 2.34 5.45
C VAL A 248 -0.85 2.23 6.42
N PRO A 249 -0.95 2.82 7.64
CA PRO A 249 0.03 2.58 8.67
C PRO A 249 0.04 1.08 9.03
N TRP A 250 1.13 0.57 9.61
CA TRP A 250 1.27 -0.82 10.09
C TRP A 250 1.51 -1.91 9.04
N ILE A 251 1.77 -1.58 7.76
CA ILE A 251 2.39 -2.56 6.85
C ILE A 251 3.82 -2.84 7.34
N HIS A 252 4.14 -4.11 7.58
CA HIS A 252 5.43 -4.53 8.11
C HIS A 252 6.33 -5.17 7.05
N ARG A 253 5.76 -5.83 6.04
CA ARG A 253 6.52 -6.43 4.94
C ARG A 253 7.02 -5.36 3.97
N ASP A 254 8.30 -5.41 3.64
CA ASP A 254 8.98 -4.52 2.69
C ASP A 254 9.22 -5.17 1.31
N ASP A 255 9.10 -6.51 1.23
CA ASP A 255 9.24 -7.30 0.01
C ASP A 255 8.00 -7.28 -0.91
N ASN A 256 6.94 -6.57 -0.52
CA ASN A 256 5.64 -6.51 -1.19
C ASN A 256 4.99 -7.89 -1.40
N ASP A 257 5.28 -8.89 -0.57
CA ASP A 257 4.70 -10.23 -0.68
C ASP A 257 3.56 -10.44 0.31
N PHE A 258 2.32 -10.31 -0.15
CA PHE A 258 1.12 -10.47 0.67
C PHE A 258 0.25 -11.60 0.12
N ALA A 259 0.66 -12.85 0.37
CA ALA A 259 -0.16 -14.01 0.00
C ALA A 259 -1.54 -13.95 0.66
N LEU A 260 -2.58 -14.29 -0.09
CA LEU A 260 -3.98 -14.32 0.37
C LEU A 260 -4.55 -15.74 0.39
N ALA A 261 -4.04 -16.65 -0.44
CA ALA A 261 -4.43 -18.05 -0.39
C ALA A 261 -3.27 -18.94 -0.82
N TRP A 262 -3.15 -20.11 -0.21
CA TRP A 262 -2.12 -21.09 -0.54
C TRP A 262 -2.53 -22.52 -0.23
N VAL A 263 -1.80 -23.45 -0.82
CA VAL A 263 -1.81 -24.86 -0.45
C VAL A 263 -0.41 -25.33 -0.06
N ARG A 264 -0.36 -26.34 0.82
CA ARG A 264 0.87 -27.08 1.10
C ARG A 264 0.57 -28.53 1.52
N PRO A 265 1.48 -29.47 1.26
CA PRO A 265 1.47 -30.75 1.94
C PRO A 265 1.96 -30.62 3.39
N TYR A 266 1.48 -31.50 4.26
CA TYR A 266 2.02 -31.70 5.61
C TYR A 266 2.00 -33.20 5.94
N GLY A 267 3.14 -33.89 5.78
CA GLY A 267 3.15 -35.35 5.67
C GLY A 267 2.31 -35.80 4.46
N LYS A 268 1.32 -36.67 4.68
CA LYS A 268 0.32 -37.05 3.67
C LYS A 268 -0.91 -36.14 3.66
N GLY A 269 -0.99 -35.18 4.58
CA GLY A 269 -2.11 -34.26 4.74
C GLY A 269 -2.10 -33.13 3.70
N ARG A 270 -3.25 -32.47 3.59
CA ARG A 270 -3.51 -31.41 2.60
C ARG A 270 -4.01 -30.17 3.33
N ILE A 271 -3.24 -29.10 3.26
CA ILE A 271 -3.54 -27.83 3.93
C ILE A 271 -3.91 -26.81 2.87
N PHE A 272 -5.07 -26.19 3.03
CA PHE A 272 -5.54 -25.04 2.28
C PHE A 272 -5.79 -23.89 3.24
N TYR A 273 -5.31 -22.71 2.90
CA TYR A 273 -5.63 -21.48 3.62
C TYR A 273 -6.13 -20.39 2.67
N CYS A 274 -7.07 -19.58 3.13
CA CYS A 274 -7.49 -18.35 2.47
C CYS A 274 -7.74 -17.21 3.48
N ALA A 275 -7.27 -16.00 3.20
CA ALA A 275 -7.41 -14.83 4.06
C ALA A 275 -8.83 -14.26 4.13
N PHE A 276 -9.73 -14.65 3.22
CA PHE A 276 -11.09 -14.10 3.13
C PHE A 276 -12.03 -14.77 4.13
N GLY A 277 -12.60 -14.05 5.08
CA GLY A 277 -13.46 -14.67 6.09
C GLY A 277 -14.15 -13.72 7.05
N HIS A 278 -13.90 -12.42 6.94
CA HIS A 278 -14.42 -11.44 7.88
C HIS A 278 -15.73 -10.81 7.42
N LYS A 279 -15.79 -10.17 6.24
CA LYS A 279 -17.03 -9.54 5.75
C LYS A 279 -18.11 -10.59 5.47
N THR A 280 -19.32 -10.37 5.99
CA THR A 280 -20.46 -11.29 5.79
C THR A 280 -20.82 -11.53 4.32
N GLU A 281 -20.55 -10.54 3.48
CA GLU A 281 -20.89 -10.48 2.05
C GLU A 281 -20.21 -11.58 1.23
N ILE A 282 -19.06 -12.06 1.67
CA ILE A 282 -18.33 -13.11 0.97
C ILE A 282 -19.10 -14.44 0.98
N TRP A 283 -19.95 -14.67 1.99
CA TRP A 283 -20.71 -15.91 2.14
C TRP A 283 -21.91 -16.03 1.21
N TRP A 284 -22.21 -14.97 0.44
CA TRP A 284 -23.15 -15.02 -0.69
C TRP A 284 -22.50 -14.54 -2.00
N ASN A 285 -21.17 -14.64 -2.09
CA ASN A 285 -20.47 -14.47 -3.35
C ASN A 285 -20.27 -15.86 -4.01
N PRO A 286 -20.87 -16.12 -5.19
CA PRO A 286 -20.85 -17.45 -5.80
C PRO A 286 -19.44 -17.91 -6.18
N LYS A 287 -18.55 -16.98 -6.58
CA LYS A 287 -17.15 -17.33 -6.92
C LYS A 287 -16.36 -17.73 -5.67
N ILE A 288 -16.55 -17.01 -4.57
CA ILE A 288 -15.89 -17.33 -3.29
C ILE A 288 -16.42 -18.64 -2.72
N LEU A 289 -17.73 -18.90 -2.76
CA LEU A 289 -18.29 -20.18 -2.31
C LEU A 289 -17.83 -21.36 -3.16
N ARG A 290 -17.70 -21.17 -4.49
CA ARG A 290 -17.11 -22.18 -5.35
C ARG A 290 -15.63 -22.41 -5.01
N PHE A 291 -14.87 -21.35 -4.76
CA PHE A 291 -13.47 -21.46 -4.34
C PHE A 291 -13.33 -22.25 -3.03
N TYR A 292 -14.21 -22.01 -2.06
CA TYR A 292 -14.24 -22.78 -0.81
C TYR A 292 -14.63 -24.24 -1.02
N LEU A 293 -15.62 -24.54 -1.88
CA LEU A 293 -15.96 -25.91 -2.25
C LEU A 293 -14.75 -26.66 -2.79
N ASP A 294 -14.03 -26.05 -3.72
CA ASP A 294 -12.82 -26.63 -4.35
C ASP A 294 -11.74 -26.89 -3.29
N GLY A 295 -11.52 -25.94 -2.39
CA GLY A 295 -10.61 -26.08 -1.25
C GLY A 295 -10.98 -27.21 -0.28
N ILE A 296 -12.28 -27.39 0.03
CA ILE A 296 -12.74 -28.49 0.88
C ILE A 296 -12.57 -29.84 0.18
N GLN A 297 -12.89 -29.93 -1.11
CA GLN A 297 -12.70 -31.15 -1.89
C GLN A 297 -11.22 -31.50 -2.04
N PHE A 298 -10.33 -30.50 -2.12
CA PHE A 298 -8.89 -30.71 -2.03
C PHE A 298 -8.47 -31.24 -0.65
N ALA A 299 -8.89 -30.59 0.44
CA ALA A 299 -8.56 -31.03 1.80
C ALA A 299 -9.03 -32.48 2.05
N ALA A 300 -10.26 -32.81 1.67
CA ALA A 300 -10.81 -34.16 1.75
C ALA A 300 -10.08 -35.17 0.86
N GLY A 301 -9.39 -34.73 -0.21
CA GLY A 301 -8.62 -35.57 -1.13
C GLY A 301 -9.39 -36.06 -2.36
N ASP A 302 -10.48 -35.38 -2.70
CA ASP A 302 -11.27 -35.64 -3.91
C ASP A 302 -10.75 -34.85 -5.13
N LEU A 303 -10.28 -33.62 -4.90
CA LEU A 303 -9.71 -32.76 -5.94
C LEU A 303 -8.18 -32.79 -5.87
N ASP A 304 -7.53 -33.47 -6.82
CA ASP A 304 -6.08 -33.56 -6.91
C ASP A 304 -5.53 -32.35 -7.67
N VAL A 305 -4.64 -31.58 -7.02
CA VAL A 305 -4.01 -30.39 -7.59
C VAL A 305 -2.53 -30.33 -7.22
N PRO A 306 -1.70 -29.61 -8.00
CA PRO A 306 -0.31 -29.36 -7.63
C PRO A 306 -0.19 -28.63 -6.29
N THR A 307 0.71 -29.09 -5.42
CA THR A 307 0.95 -28.47 -4.09
C THR A 307 2.40 -28.10 -3.83
N ALA A 308 3.30 -28.43 -4.77
CA ALA A 308 4.71 -28.07 -4.67
C ALA A 308 4.88 -26.54 -4.68
N PRO A 309 5.71 -25.97 -3.79
CA PRO A 309 6.00 -24.54 -3.74
C PRO A 309 6.60 -24.01 -5.06
N ARG A 310 6.41 -22.72 -5.32
CA ARG A 310 6.88 -22.02 -6.53
C ARG A 310 7.54 -20.68 -6.16
N PRO A 311 8.76 -20.70 -5.56
CA PRO A 311 9.36 -19.49 -4.99
C PRO A 311 9.71 -18.41 -6.02
N ASN A 312 9.98 -18.80 -7.27
CA ASN A 312 10.50 -17.90 -8.31
C ASN A 312 9.47 -17.47 -9.36
N ASP A 313 8.23 -17.96 -9.30
CA ASP A 313 7.25 -17.80 -10.38
C ASP A 313 6.09 -16.85 -10.04
N ARG A 314 6.29 -15.93 -9.09
CA ARG A 314 5.26 -14.93 -8.78
C ARG A 314 5.04 -14.05 -10.03
N PRO A 315 3.81 -13.93 -10.56
CA PRO A 315 3.50 -12.92 -11.57
C PRO A 315 3.87 -11.56 -11.00
N VAL A 316 4.86 -10.89 -11.59
CA VAL A 316 5.33 -9.61 -11.08
C VAL A 316 4.40 -8.52 -11.58
N LYS A 317 3.21 -8.37 -10.98
CA LYS A 317 2.42 -7.14 -11.05
C LYS A 317 2.77 -6.26 -9.84
N ARG A 318 4.03 -5.85 -9.80
CA ARG A 318 4.54 -4.92 -8.78
C ARG A 318 3.82 -3.59 -8.90
N ALA A 319 3.39 -3.03 -7.77
CA ALA A 319 3.31 -1.58 -7.64
C ALA A 319 3.07 -1.11 -6.20
N PRO A 320 3.21 0.20 -5.94
CA PRO A 320 4.30 1.00 -6.44
C PRO A 320 5.56 0.67 -5.64
N GLY A 321 6.66 1.26 -6.06
CA GLY A 321 8.03 1.23 -5.57
C GLY A 321 8.72 2.36 -6.31
N PRO A 322 9.98 2.69 -6.01
CA PRO A 322 10.78 3.29 -7.07
C PRO A 322 10.68 2.40 -8.32
N THR A 323 10.55 3.01 -9.49
CA THR A 323 10.52 2.30 -10.76
C THR A 323 11.76 1.40 -10.82
N PRO A 324 11.62 0.09 -11.02
CA PRO A 324 12.77 -0.82 -11.02
C PRO A 324 13.84 -0.35 -12.02
N PRO A 325 15.15 -0.49 -11.72
CA PRO A 325 16.23 0.04 -12.55
C PRO A 325 16.12 -0.37 -14.03
N GLU A 326 15.72 -1.60 -14.30
CA GLU A 326 15.53 -2.13 -15.66
C GLU A 326 14.35 -1.46 -16.39
N VAL A 327 13.26 -1.18 -15.69
CA VAL A 327 12.09 -0.48 -16.24
C VAL A 327 12.41 0.99 -16.45
N ARG A 328 13.12 1.61 -15.50
CA ARG A 328 13.60 2.98 -15.59
C ARG A 328 14.52 3.16 -16.80
N ALA A 329 15.51 2.27 -16.96
CA ALA A 329 16.39 2.26 -18.12
C ALA A 329 15.63 2.05 -19.44
N ALA A 330 14.63 1.17 -19.46
CA ALA A 330 13.78 0.96 -20.63
C ALA A 330 12.95 2.21 -20.98
N LYS A 331 12.36 2.89 -19.99
CA LYS A 331 11.63 4.16 -20.19
C LYS A 331 12.55 5.27 -20.71
N MET A 332 13.75 5.39 -20.14
CA MET A 332 14.77 6.34 -20.58
C MET A 332 15.15 6.09 -22.05
N LYS A 333 15.45 4.84 -22.39
CA LYS A 333 15.73 4.43 -23.78
C LYS A 333 14.56 4.74 -24.71
N ALA A 334 13.33 4.45 -24.30
CA ALA A 334 12.13 4.70 -25.11
C ALA A 334 11.89 6.20 -25.38
N ARG A 335 12.37 7.08 -24.51
CA ARG A 335 12.25 8.54 -24.62
C ARG A 335 13.55 9.23 -25.07
N ASN A 336 14.55 8.47 -25.48
CA ASN A 336 15.87 8.97 -25.88
C ASN A 336 16.55 9.85 -24.80
N VAL A 337 16.35 9.52 -23.52
CA VAL A 337 17.04 10.17 -22.41
C VAL A 337 18.29 9.37 -22.05
N PRO A 338 19.51 9.89 -22.29
CA PRO A 338 20.74 9.19 -21.98
C PRO A 338 21.06 9.27 -20.48
N ALA A 339 21.60 8.20 -19.91
CA ALA A 339 22.29 8.28 -18.63
C ALA A 339 23.67 8.93 -18.82
N PRO A 340 24.25 9.57 -17.79
CA PRO A 340 25.59 10.14 -17.88
C PRO A 340 26.60 9.02 -18.11
N THR A 341 27.55 9.24 -19.02
CA THR A 341 28.69 8.34 -19.21
C THR A 341 29.64 8.40 -18.02
N GLU A 342 30.49 7.38 -17.85
CA GLU A 342 31.50 7.39 -16.78
C GLU A 342 32.42 8.62 -16.84
N GLN A 343 32.80 9.06 -18.05
CA GLN A 343 33.58 10.29 -18.23
C GLN A 343 32.81 11.53 -17.75
N GLN A 344 31.51 11.63 -18.05
CA GLN A 344 30.69 12.75 -17.58
C GLN A 344 30.51 12.71 -16.05
N ILE A 345 30.34 11.53 -15.46
CA ILE A 345 30.34 11.37 -14.00
C ILE A 345 31.65 11.89 -13.39
N GLN A 346 32.80 11.53 -13.97
CA GLN A 346 34.10 12.03 -13.52
C GLN A 346 34.23 13.56 -13.67
N GLN A 347 33.65 14.14 -14.72
CA GLN A 347 33.60 15.61 -14.88
C GLN A 347 32.76 16.27 -13.80
N ILE A 348 31.59 15.69 -13.46
CA ILE A 348 30.75 16.17 -12.36
C ILE A 348 31.50 16.06 -11.02
N GLU A 349 32.16 14.92 -10.76
CA GLU A 349 32.96 14.71 -9.55
C GLU A 349 34.13 15.70 -9.42
N ALA A 350 34.80 16.00 -10.53
CA ALA A 350 35.91 16.95 -10.56
C ALA A 350 35.43 18.40 -10.35
N ALA A 351 34.25 18.75 -10.87
CA ALA A 351 33.66 20.08 -10.70
C ALA A 351 33.03 20.28 -9.31
N ALA A 352 32.55 19.21 -8.68
CA ALA A 352 31.91 19.27 -7.38
C ALA A 352 32.91 19.68 -6.28
N PRO A 353 32.56 20.61 -5.37
CA PRO A 353 33.45 21.02 -4.30
C PRO A 353 33.73 19.85 -3.33
N ASP A 354 34.91 19.86 -2.71
CA ASP A 354 35.29 18.87 -1.69
C ASP A 354 34.73 19.21 -0.30
N LYS A 355 34.24 20.44 -0.11
CA LYS A 355 33.72 20.92 1.17
C LYS A 355 32.41 21.66 0.98
N SER A 356 31.55 21.51 1.96
CA SER A 356 30.29 22.21 2.06
C SER A 356 30.50 23.69 2.47
N PRO A 357 29.77 24.67 1.88
CA PRO A 357 29.88 26.08 2.27
C PRO A 357 29.37 26.34 3.70
N SER A 358 28.45 25.52 4.20
CA SER A 358 28.06 25.48 5.61
C SER A 358 28.21 24.07 6.20
N THR A 359 28.54 23.99 7.49
CA THR A 359 28.59 22.70 8.21
C THR A 359 27.17 22.31 8.61
N PRO A 360 26.68 21.11 8.26
CA PRO A 360 25.35 20.66 8.65
C PRO A 360 25.20 20.61 10.17
N ALA A 361 24.09 21.16 10.70
CA ALA A 361 23.83 21.15 12.14
C ALA A 361 23.52 19.74 12.70
N LYS A 362 23.14 18.82 11.81
CA LYS A 362 22.81 17.41 12.07
C LYS A 362 22.98 16.62 10.77
N PRO A 363 22.99 15.27 10.80
CA PRO A 363 22.86 14.49 9.58
C PRO A 363 21.60 14.90 8.82
N ARG A 364 21.75 15.19 7.52
CA ARG A 364 20.66 15.66 6.64
C ARG A 364 20.31 14.59 5.62
N LYS A 365 19.01 14.45 5.32
CA LYS A 365 18.53 13.63 4.19
C LYS A 365 17.72 14.49 3.22
N VAL A 366 18.03 14.41 1.94
CA VAL A 366 17.35 15.14 0.87
C VAL A 366 16.72 14.15 -0.10
N LEU A 367 15.41 14.25 -0.31
CA LEU A 367 14.70 13.46 -1.31
C LEU A 367 14.82 14.16 -2.67
N VAL A 368 15.51 13.53 -3.61
CA VAL A 368 15.59 13.97 -5.01
C VAL A 368 14.50 13.25 -5.78
N TRP A 369 13.43 13.97 -6.09
CA TRP A 369 12.23 13.40 -6.68
C TRP A 369 12.00 13.90 -8.10
N GLY A 370 11.78 12.96 -9.02
CA GLY A 370 11.44 13.24 -10.42
C GLY A 370 11.55 12.00 -11.29
N HIS A 371 11.01 12.07 -12.51
CA HIS A 371 11.03 10.95 -13.44
C HIS A 371 12.30 10.96 -14.30
N SER A 372 13.12 9.93 -14.11
CA SER A 372 14.32 9.54 -14.87
C SER A 372 14.32 9.91 -16.37
N TRP A 373 13.20 9.56 -16.98
CA TRP A 373 12.96 9.49 -18.41
C TRP A 373 12.16 10.67 -18.95
N ALA A 374 11.70 11.58 -18.09
CA ALA A 374 10.82 12.64 -18.53
C ALA A 374 11.59 13.73 -19.27
N HIS A 375 12.76 14.12 -18.76
CA HIS A 375 13.56 15.24 -19.26
C HIS A 375 15.03 14.85 -19.34
N GLN A 376 15.75 15.34 -20.34
CA GLN A 376 17.15 14.98 -20.63
C GLN A 376 18.14 15.24 -19.46
N PRO A 377 18.09 16.36 -18.72
CA PRO A 377 18.98 16.63 -17.57
C PRO A 377 18.73 15.79 -16.33
N ASN A 378 17.58 15.12 -16.17
CA ASN A 378 17.21 14.48 -14.90
C ASN A 378 18.28 13.53 -14.36
N PRO A 379 18.86 12.62 -15.18
CA PRO A 379 19.91 11.71 -14.72
C PRO A 379 21.21 12.43 -14.31
N TYR A 380 21.54 13.56 -14.95
CA TYR A 380 22.73 14.35 -14.63
C TYR A 380 22.57 15.09 -13.31
N ALA A 381 21.37 15.62 -13.06
CA ALA A 381 21.00 16.24 -11.79
C ALA A 381 21.06 15.25 -10.63
N GLU A 382 20.53 14.04 -10.81
CA GLU A 382 20.58 12.97 -9.79
C GLU A 382 22.02 12.63 -9.43
N ALA A 383 22.86 12.36 -10.43
CA ALA A 383 24.27 12.07 -10.23
C ALA A 383 24.99 13.23 -9.51
N ALA A 384 24.75 14.47 -9.93
CA ALA A 384 25.35 15.65 -9.31
C ALA A 384 24.94 15.79 -7.84
N LEU A 385 23.66 15.57 -7.50
CA LEU A 385 23.16 15.68 -6.13
C LEU A 385 23.72 14.57 -5.22
N GLU A 386 23.83 13.34 -5.72
CA GLU A 386 24.49 12.23 -5.01
C GLU A 386 25.97 12.52 -4.77
N ILE A 387 26.69 13.02 -5.79
CA ILE A 387 28.10 13.40 -5.70
C ILE A 387 28.29 14.55 -4.71
N LEU A 388 27.47 15.61 -4.77
CA LEU A 388 27.54 16.75 -3.85
C LEU A 388 27.36 16.30 -2.41
N GLY A 389 26.31 15.52 -2.12
CA GLY A 389 26.06 14.98 -0.79
C GLY A 389 27.22 14.13 -0.28
N ARG A 390 27.69 13.18 -1.10
CA ARG A 390 28.80 12.27 -0.74
C ARG A 390 30.13 12.97 -0.55
N LYS A 391 30.54 13.85 -1.47
CA LYS A 391 31.86 14.52 -1.42
C LYS A 391 31.95 15.51 -0.25
N THR A 392 30.87 16.26 -0.01
CA THR A 392 30.90 17.36 0.96
C THR A 392 30.42 16.97 2.35
N GLY A 393 29.69 15.84 2.47
CA GLY A 393 29.01 15.46 3.69
C GLY A 393 27.82 16.36 4.05
N ALA A 394 27.37 17.24 3.14
CA ALA A 394 26.30 18.19 3.41
C ALA A 394 24.95 17.51 3.67
N PHE A 395 24.68 16.41 2.96
CA PHE A 395 23.45 15.62 3.07
C PHE A 395 23.63 14.23 2.43
N GLU A 396 22.77 13.31 2.81
CA GLU A 396 22.50 12.07 2.06
C GLU A 396 21.42 12.35 1.02
N ALA A 397 21.72 12.13 -0.26
CA ALA A 397 20.75 12.19 -1.34
C ALA A 397 20.01 10.86 -1.46
N VAL A 398 18.68 10.90 -1.53
CA VAL A 398 17.83 9.75 -1.82
C VAL A 398 17.10 10.02 -3.12
N VAL A 399 17.52 9.37 -4.20
CA VAL A 399 16.90 9.50 -5.53
C VAL A 399 15.71 8.54 -5.64
N SER A 400 14.56 9.05 -6.06
CA SER A 400 13.37 8.23 -6.25
C SER A 400 12.37 8.90 -7.20
N ASP A 401 11.59 8.08 -7.90
CA ASP A 401 10.41 8.52 -8.65
C ASP A 401 9.10 8.05 -7.98
N ASP A 402 9.16 7.46 -6.78
CA ASP A 402 8.00 6.93 -6.08
C ASP A 402 7.22 8.04 -5.37
N PRO A 403 6.01 8.41 -5.84
CA PRO A 403 5.24 9.49 -5.23
C PRO A 403 4.77 9.14 -3.81
N ARG A 404 4.86 7.89 -3.34
CA ARG A 404 4.48 7.53 -1.97
C ARG A 404 5.47 8.03 -0.93
N LEU A 405 6.72 8.30 -1.31
CA LEU A 405 7.67 8.96 -0.41
C LEU A 405 7.25 10.40 -0.09
N LEU A 406 6.32 10.96 -0.88
CA LEU A 406 5.76 12.30 -0.69
C LEU A 406 4.53 12.31 0.22
N LEU A 407 4.06 11.17 0.73
CA LEU A 407 2.96 11.09 1.69
C LEU A 407 3.36 11.57 3.09
N SER A 408 2.37 11.99 3.88
CA SER A 408 2.56 12.73 5.14
C SER A 408 3.25 11.93 6.25
N ASP A 409 3.27 10.61 6.16
CA ASP A 409 3.93 9.69 7.09
C ASP A 409 5.33 9.24 6.60
N ARG A 410 5.76 9.71 5.42
CA ARG A 410 7.06 9.39 4.82
C ARG A 410 7.90 10.63 4.55
N LEU A 411 7.32 11.66 3.93
CA LEU A 411 8.01 12.89 3.56
C LEU A 411 8.71 13.60 4.73
N PRO A 412 8.16 13.64 5.97
CA PRO A 412 8.84 14.26 7.11
C PRO A 412 10.19 13.65 7.50
N LYS A 413 10.51 12.44 7.00
CA LYS A 413 11.82 11.79 7.20
C LYS A 413 12.96 12.50 6.46
N PHE A 414 12.64 13.38 5.51
CA PHE A 414 13.58 14.19 4.76
C PHE A 414 13.62 15.63 5.29
N ASP A 415 14.75 16.31 5.14
CA ASP A 415 14.94 17.71 5.52
C ASP A 415 14.63 18.69 4.38
N ALA A 416 14.75 18.23 3.13
CA ALA A 416 14.21 18.92 1.97
C ALA A 416 13.74 17.94 0.88
N LEU A 417 12.84 18.44 0.03
CA LEU A 417 12.40 17.84 -1.24
C LEU A 417 13.02 18.61 -2.41
N VAL A 418 13.77 17.93 -3.28
CA VAL A 418 14.24 18.49 -4.55
C VAL A 418 13.31 18.01 -5.66
N MET A 419 12.61 18.95 -6.30
CA MET A 419 11.84 18.74 -7.52
C MET A 419 12.80 18.77 -8.70
N ASN A 420 13.30 17.59 -9.07
CA ASN A 420 14.30 17.45 -10.11
C ASN A 420 13.65 17.55 -11.49
N ASN A 421 13.67 18.76 -12.07
CA ASN A 421 13.33 18.97 -13.48
C ASN A 421 11.96 18.37 -13.88
N VAL A 422 11.02 18.35 -12.95
CA VAL A 422 9.65 17.85 -13.16
C VAL A 422 8.92 18.88 -14.01
N HIS A 423 8.37 18.49 -15.17
CA HIS A 423 7.63 19.39 -16.06
C HIS A 423 6.25 18.84 -16.45
N GLU A 424 5.90 17.66 -15.94
CA GLU A 424 4.63 17.04 -16.23
C GLU A 424 3.49 17.78 -15.53
N ARG A 425 2.33 17.80 -16.18
CA ARG A 425 1.14 18.47 -15.66
C ARG A 425 0.61 17.80 -14.39
N ASP A 426 0.56 16.46 -14.39
CA ASP A 426 -0.03 15.64 -13.34
C ASP A 426 0.90 14.45 -12.99
N PRO A 427 2.11 14.72 -12.44
CA PRO A 427 3.17 13.72 -12.30
C PRO A 427 2.88 12.64 -11.25
N PHE A 428 1.83 12.78 -10.43
CA PHE A 428 1.42 11.77 -9.45
C PHE A 428 0.34 10.82 -9.97
N LEU A 429 -0.22 11.09 -11.16
CA LEU A 429 -1.17 10.19 -11.80
C LEU A 429 -0.44 9.11 -12.61
N PRO A 430 -1.00 7.88 -12.73
CA PRO A 430 -0.44 6.84 -13.59
C PRO A 430 -0.33 7.26 -15.06
N ASP A 431 0.73 6.82 -15.75
CA ASP A 431 0.97 7.08 -17.18
C ASP A 431 -0.24 6.72 -18.08
N ASP A 432 -1.01 5.70 -17.70
CA ASP A 432 -2.18 5.19 -18.41
C ASP A 432 -3.52 5.63 -17.80
N PHE A 433 -3.53 6.71 -17.01
CA PHE A 433 -4.70 7.21 -16.30
C PHE A 433 -5.98 7.27 -17.16
N ALA A 434 -5.86 7.65 -18.44
CA ALA A 434 -6.99 7.71 -19.38
C ALA A 434 -7.69 6.35 -19.59
N LYS A 435 -6.95 5.24 -19.53
CA LYS A 435 -7.41 3.87 -19.74
C LYS A 435 -8.01 3.22 -18.49
N LEU A 436 -7.80 3.82 -17.32
CA LEU A 436 -8.33 3.32 -16.05
C LEU A 436 -9.86 3.37 -15.99
N THR A 437 -10.44 2.45 -15.22
CA THR A 437 -11.87 2.48 -14.86
C THR A 437 -12.20 3.71 -14.01
N ASN A 438 -13.49 4.06 -13.90
CA ASN A 438 -13.90 5.21 -13.08
C ASN A 438 -13.49 5.06 -11.61
N GLN A 439 -13.57 3.85 -11.05
CA GLN A 439 -13.16 3.59 -9.67
C GLN A 439 -11.65 3.80 -9.48
N GLN A 440 -10.83 3.26 -10.39
CA GLN A 440 -9.38 3.44 -10.38
C GLN A 440 -8.98 4.91 -10.57
N LYS A 441 -9.65 5.64 -11.46
CA LYS A 441 -9.46 7.09 -11.64
C LYS A 441 -9.74 7.87 -10.35
N THR A 442 -10.83 7.54 -9.66
CA THR A 442 -11.18 8.15 -8.38
C THR A 442 -10.10 7.88 -7.32
N ALA A 443 -9.61 6.64 -7.23
CA ALA A 443 -8.54 6.28 -6.30
C ALA A 443 -7.23 7.03 -6.62
N ALA A 444 -6.81 7.07 -7.88
CA ALA A 444 -5.61 7.78 -8.32
C ALA A 444 -5.69 9.29 -8.03
N ARG A 445 -6.85 9.93 -8.26
CA ARG A 445 -7.07 11.33 -7.90
C ARG A 445 -7.00 11.56 -6.38
N LYS A 446 -7.57 10.66 -5.58
CA LYS A 446 -7.48 10.75 -4.12
C LYS A 446 -6.03 10.67 -3.64
N PHE A 447 -5.22 9.83 -4.27
CA PHE A 447 -3.79 9.72 -4.00
C PHE A 447 -3.03 10.99 -4.39
N ASP A 448 -3.26 11.52 -5.60
CA ASP A 448 -2.70 12.79 -6.07
C ASP A 448 -3.01 13.95 -5.10
N GLU A 449 -4.26 14.10 -4.67
CA GLU A 449 -4.65 15.11 -3.67
C GLU A 449 -3.97 14.91 -2.31
N ALA A 450 -3.80 13.66 -1.87
CA ALA A 450 -3.11 13.36 -0.62
C ALA A 450 -1.62 13.74 -0.67
N VAL A 451 -0.95 13.46 -1.80
CA VAL A 451 0.45 13.85 -2.04
C VAL A 451 0.58 15.38 -2.10
N LYS A 452 -0.28 16.06 -2.87
CA LYS A 452 -0.31 17.52 -2.97
C LYS A 452 -0.46 18.18 -1.60
N LYS A 453 -1.43 17.72 -0.81
CA LYS A 453 -1.64 18.21 0.56
C LYS A 453 -0.43 17.98 1.45
N SER A 454 0.17 16.80 1.38
CA SER A 454 1.38 16.46 2.15
C SER A 454 2.55 17.39 1.86
N ILE A 455 2.81 17.71 0.59
CA ILE A 455 3.87 18.65 0.19
C ILE A 455 3.61 20.05 0.77
N LEU A 456 2.37 20.55 0.68
CA LEU A 456 2.02 21.86 1.23
C LEU A 456 2.22 21.91 2.74
N ASP A 457 1.74 20.90 3.46
CA ASP A 457 1.88 20.82 4.91
C ASP A 457 3.36 20.68 5.33
N TYR A 458 4.14 19.90 4.57
CA TYR A 458 5.57 19.70 4.79
C TYR A 458 6.34 21.02 4.71
N VAL A 459 6.14 21.79 3.63
CA VAL A 459 6.83 23.08 3.46
C VAL A 459 6.30 24.10 4.46
N ARG A 460 4.97 24.26 4.61
CA ARG A 460 4.38 25.18 5.61
C ARG A 460 4.86 24.90 7.04
N GLY A 461 5.13 23.64 7.35
CA GLY A 461 5.65 23.17 8.63
C GLY A 461 7.14 23.43 8.89
N GLY A 462 7.87 24.07 7.96
CA GLY A 462 9.25 24.51 8.17
C GLY A 462 10.32 23.73 7.42
N LYS A 463 9.93 22.79 6.56
CA LYS A 463 10.86 22.00 5.76
C LYS A 463 11.18 22.68 4.42
N GLY A 464 12.29 22.26 3.80
CA GLY A 464 12.79 22.87 2.58
C GLY A 464 12.20 22.26 1.31
N ILE A 465 12.04 23.06 0.26
CA ILE A 465 11.80 22.56 -1.09
C ILE A 465 12.72 23.28 -2.08
N VAL A 466 13.23 22.54 -3.06
CA VAL A 466 14.16 23.03 -4.08
C VAL A 466 13.57 22.73 -5.45
N GLY A 467 13.46 23.73 -6.31
CA GLY A 467 13.10 23.56 -7.72
C GLY A 467 14.33 23.72 -8.62
N ILE A 468 14.55 22.76 -9.52
CA ILE A 468 15.60 22.84 -10.53
C ILE A 468 14.94 22.94 -11.91
N HIS A 469 15.34 23.95 -12.67
CA HIS A 469 14.99 24.24 -14.06
C HIS A 469 13.50 24.00 -14.36
N ALA A 470 13.16 22.81 -14.86
CA ALA A 470 11.82 22.51 -15.35
C ALA A 470 10.75 22.46 -14.24
N ALA A 471 11.12 22.49 -12.95
CA ALA A 471 10.19 22.42 -11.81
C ALA A 471 9.01 23.42 -11.91
N THR A 472 9.23 24.63 -12.44
CA THR A 472 8.16 25.63 -12.63
C THR A 472 7.24 25.34 -13.84
N ALA A 473 7.58 24.37 -14.69
CA ALA A 473 6.74 23.88 -15.77
C ALA A 473 5.76 22.79 -15.32
N ALA A 474 5.99 22.16 -14.17
CA ALA A 474 5.03 21.22 -13.59
C ALA A 474 3.77 21.90 -13.03
N PHE A 475 2.75 21.08 -12.75
CA PHE A 475 1.58 21.46 -11.93
C PHE A 475 0.86 22.75 -12.34
N GLN A 476 0.74 23.01 -13.65
CA GLN A 476 0.19 24.27 -14.18
C GLN A 476 -1.24 24.63 -13.71
N ASN A 477 -1.98 23.69 -13.09
CA ASN A 477 -3.33 23.91 -12.55
C ASN A 477 -3.41 23.78 -11.02
N TRP A 478 -2.28 23.91 -10.31
CA TRP A 478 -2.24 23.81 -8.85
C TRP A 478 -1.74 25.13 -8.23
N PRO A 479 -2.62 26.13 -8.04
CA PRO A 479 -2.23 27.50 -7.67
C PRO A 479 -1.25 27.60 -6.49
N GLU A 480 -1.42 26.77 -5.47
CA GLU A 480 -0.53 26.72 -4.31
C GLU A 480 0.90 26.33 -4.66
N TYR A 481 1.11 25.48 -5.67
CA TYR A 481 2.44 25.15 -6.17
C TYR A 481 3.10 26.35 -6.84
N GLY A 482 2.36 27.08 -7.69
CA GLY A 482 2.86 28.31 -8.32
C GLY A 482 3.24 29.37 -7.29
N LEU A 483 2.44 29.54 -6.23
CA LEU A 483 2.77 30.44 -5.11
C LEU A 483 4.01 29.97 -4.34
N MET A 484 4.14 28.66 -4.10
CA MET A 484 5.27 28.08 -3.40
C MET A 484 6.57 28.20 -4.20
N MET A 485 6.58 27.80 -5.48
CA MET A 485 7.76 27.90 -6.36
C MET A 485 8.06 29.33 -6.81
N GLY A 486 7.07 30.23 -6.74
CA GLY A 486 7.24 31.65 -7.08
C GLY A 486 6.88 32.00 -8.52
N GLY A 487 6.31 31.08 -9.31
CA GLY A 487 5.93 31.36 -10.70
C GLY A 487 5.67 30.09 -11.49
N TYR A 488 5.11 30.27 -12.69
CA TYR A 488 5.03 29.20 -13.68
C TYR A 488 5.87 29.53 -14.90
N TYR A 489 6.43 28.50 -15.52
CA TYR A 489 7.01 28.60 -16.85
C TYR A 489 6.00 29.19 -17.87
N THR A 490 6.48 30.05 -18.77
CA THR A 490 5.73 30.48 -19.96
C THR A 490 6.55 30.40 -21.25
N ALA A 491 7.85 30.65 -21.21
CA ALA A 491 8.74 30.62 -22.36
C ALA A 491 10.19 30.39 -21.90
N HIS A 492 11.14 30.28 -22.83
CA HIS A 492 12.57 30.17 -22.52
C HIS A 492 13.45 30.81 -23.61
N ILE A 493 14.72 31.00 -23.27
CA ILE A 493 15.79 31.33 -24.20
C ILE A 493 16.87 30.25 -24.12
N VAL A 494 17.53 29.93 -25.24
CA VAL A 494 18.67 29.01 -25.29
C VAL A 494 19.82 29.71 -25.97
N GLN A 495 20.77 30.20 -25.17
CA GLN A 495 21.93 30.95 -25.66
C GLN A 495 23.00 31.11 -24.59
N ASP A 496 24.17 31.62 -24.99
CA ASP A 496 25.12 32.20 -24.06
C ASP A 496 24.50 33.43 -23.38
N ALA A 497 24.46 33.39 -22.05
CA ALA A 497 23.90 34.42 -21.21
C ALA A 497 24.94 34.95 -20.24
N THR A 498 24.91 36.27 -20.00
CA THR A 498 25.65 36.88 -18.89
C THR A 498 24.68 37.03 -17.72
N ILE A 499 25.02 36.46 -16.57
CA ILE A 499 24.21 36.46 -15.36
C ILE A 499 24.83 37.45 -14.37
N LYS A 500 24.01 38.38 -13.88
CA LYS A 500 24.38 39.26 -12.77
C LYS A 500 23.82 38.72 -11.44
N LEU A 501 24.38 39.23 -10.35
CA LEU A 501 23.92 38.95 -9.00
C LEU A 501 23.06 40.13 -8.56
N ASP A 502 21.78 39.88 -8.29
CA ASP A 502 20.88 40.88 -7.71
C ASP A 502 21.18 41.05 -6.21
N ASP A 503 21.65 40.00 -5.54
CA ASP A 503 22.15 40.04 -4.17
C ASP A 503 23.55 39.40 -4.08
N PRO A 504 24.63 40.18 -4.31
CA PRO A 504 25.98 39.64 -4.28
C PRO A 504 26.50 39.29 -2.87
N GLN A 505 25.79 39.71 -1.82
CA GLN A 505 26.20 39.47 -0.43
C GLN A 505 25.52 38.24 0.17
N HIS A 506 24.42 37.79 -0.42
CA HIS A 506 23.72 36.60 0.04
C HIS A 506 24.64 35.36 0.04
N PRO A 507 24.68 34.57 1.11
CA PRO A 507 25.58 33.41 1.23
C PRO A 507 25.45 32.37 0.08
N VAL A 508 24.26 32.22 -0.50
CA VAL A 508 24.02 31.33 -1.66
C VAL A 508 24.78 31.78 -2.92
N ASN A 509 25.11 33.06 -3.02
CA ASN A 509 25.85 33.64 -4.15
C ASN A 509 27.36 33.75 -3.90
N ALA A 510 27.86 33.29 -2.75
CA ALA A 510 29.27 33.48 -2.35
C ALA A 510 30.27 32.90 -3.37
N CYS A 511 29.93 31.80 -4.04
CA CYS A 511 30.82 31.14 -5.01
C CYS A 511 31.18 32.02 -6.22
N PHE A 512 30.37 33.02 -6.55
CA PHE A 512 30.60 33.93 -7.67
C PHE A 512 31.51 35.11 -7.32
N GLY A 513 31.85 35.31 -6.04
CA GLY A 513 32.74 36.39 -5.59
C GLY A 513 32.25 37.79 -5.93
N GLY A 514 30.92 38.00 -5.99
CA GLY A 514 30.29 39.29 -6.30
C GLY A 514 30.40 39.71 -7.77
N LYS A 515 30.79 38.81 -8.69
CA LYS A 515 31.00 39.13 -10.10
C LYS A 515 29.96 38.46 -11.00
N PRO A 516 29.56 39.11 -12.11
CA PRO A 516 28.79 38.46 -13.16
C PRO A 516 29.56 37.26 -13.74
N PHE A 517 28.82 36.30 -14.30
CA PHE A 517 29.40 35.12 -14.93
C PHE A 517 28.65 34.75 -16.22
N GLY A 518 29.35 34.07 -17.13
CA GLY A 518 28.76 33.56 -18.36
C GLY A 518 28.28 32.11 -18.18
N ILE A 519 27.15 31.77 -18.78
CA ILE A 519 26.65 30.39 -18.85
C ILE A 519 25.87 30.16 -20.15
N ASN A 520 25.97 28.96 -20.71
CA ASN A 520 25.11 28.49 -21.79
C ASN A 520 24.09 27.52 -21.19
N ASP A 521 22.81 27.85 -21.22
CA ASP A 521 21.73 27.01 -20.69
C ASP A 521 20.38 27.39 -21.32
N GLU A 522 19.32 26.62 -21.01
CA GLU A 522 17.93 27.02 -21.27
C GLU A 522 17.37 27.79 -20.07
N ILE A 523 17.22 29.11 -20.21
CA ILE A 523 16.77 30.01 -19.14
C ILE A 523 15.29 30.32 -19.33
N TYR A 524 14.50 30.07 -18.29
CA TYR A 524 13.05 30.22 -18.29
C TYR A 524 12.60 31.65 -18.05
N ILE A 525 11.46 31.94 -18.66
CA ILE A 525 10.67 33.15 -18.56
C ILE A 525 9.39 32.76 -17.84
N PHE A 526 9.03 33.53 -16.81
CA PHE A 526 7.94 33.19 -15.90
C PHE A 526 6.70 34.07 -16.12
N ARG A 527 5.54 33.47 -15.86
CA ARG A 527 4.24 34.14 -15.74
C ARG A 527 3.76 34.13 -14.28
N GLU A 528 2.64 34.79 -14.03
CA GLU A 528 1.97 34.85 -12.73
C GLU A 528 1.95 33.48 -12.02
N PRO A 529 2.20 33.42 -10.70
CA PRO A 529 2.27 34.55 -9.76
C PRO A 529 3.67 35.19 -9.61
N TYR A 530 4.59 34.99 -10.56
CA TYR A 530 5.91 35.60 -10.53
C TYR A 530 5.88 37.12 -10.34
N SER A 531 6.61 37.59 -9.33
CA SER A 531 6.87 39.01 -9.08
C SER A 531 8.08 39.17 -8.18
N ARG A 532 8.95 40.14 -8.48
CA ARG A 532 10.07 40.53 -7.61
C ARG A 532 9.63 41.08 -6.26
N GLU A 533 8.38 41.51 -6.12
CA GLU A 533 7.84 41.96 -4.82
C GLU A 533 7.61 40.78 -3.86
N ASN A 534 7.42 39.58 -4.40
CA ASN A 534 7.12 38.37 -3.63
C ASN A 534 8.33 37.43 -3.51
N LEU A 535 9.42 37.70 -4.23
CA LEU A 535 10.59 36.83 -4.32
C LEU A 535 11.86 37.59 -4.02
N HIS A 536 12.78 36.95 -3.29
CA HIS A 536 14.14 37.45 -3.14
C HIS A 536 14.99 36.92 -4.29
N ILE A 537 15.10 37.73 -5.34
CA ILE A 537 15.90 37.38 -6.52
C ILE A 537 17.39 37.36 -6.17
N LEU A 538 18.06 36.26 -6.50
CA LEU A 538 19.49 36.08 -6.29
C LEU A 538 20.28 36.38 -7.56
N LEU A 539 19.78 35.91 -8.71
CA LEU A 539 20.44 36.00 -10.02
C LEU A 539 19.44 36.43 -11.09
N SER A 540 19.88 37.21 -12.07
CA SER A 540 19.11 37.55 -13.28
C SER A 540 20.02 37.80 -14.49
N LEU A 541 19.44 37.86 -15.69
CA LEU A 541 20.20 38.25 -16.88
C LEU A 541 20.77 39.67 -16.76
N ASP A 542 22.00 39.85 -17.21
CA ASP A 542 22.69 41.13 -17.27
C ASP A 542 22.48 41.80 -18.64
N LEU A 543 21.33 42.46 -18.80
CA LEU A 543 20.98 43.16 -20.05
C LEU A 543 21.87 44.39 -20.36
N ASP A 544 22.76 44.79 -19.46
CA ASP A 544 23.80 45.79 -19.76
C ASP A 544 24.98 45.18 -20.51
N LYS A 545 25.10 43.83 -20.47
CA LYS A 545 26.17 43.04 -21.08
C LYS A 545 25.70 42.11 -22.19
N MET A 546 24.39 41.96 -22.37
CA MET A 546 23.80 41.16 -23.44
C MET A 546 22.59 41.83 -24.06
N ALA A 547 22.28 41.49 -25.31
CA ALA A 547 21.05 41.94 -25.95
C ALA A 547 19.81 41.35 -25.24
N ASP A 548 18.75 42.15 -25.16
CA ASP A 548 17.45 41.70 -24.67
C ASP A 548 16.91 40.56 -25.55
N PRO A 549 16.79 39.33 -25.01
CA PRO A 549 16.59 38.14 -25.82
C PRO A 549 15.12 37.91 -26.21
N ASP A 550 14.16 38.48 -25.48
CA ASP A 550 12.72 38.26 -25.73
C ASP A 550 11.89 39.56 -25.72
N LYS A 551 12.53 40.73 -25.53
CA LYS A 551 11.89 42.07 -25.59
C LYS A 551 10.69 42.21 -24.66
N ARG A 552 10.73 41.56 -23.50
CA ARG A 552 9.64 41.62 -22.53
C ARG A 552 9.46 43.07 -22.03
N PRO A 553 8.22 43.56 -21.83
CA PRO A 553 7.98 44.96 -21.47
C PRO A 553 8.67 45.41 -20.17
N ASP A 554 8.79 44.52 -19.19
CA ASP A 554 9.38 44.76 -17.87
C ASP A 554 10.90 44.54 -17.80
N LYS A 555 11.49 43.98 -18.86
CA LYS A 555 12.92 43.59 -18.97
C LYS A 555 13.44 42.74 -17.80
N ASP A 556 12.55 42.01 -17.12
CA ASP A 556 12.90 41.23 -15.94
C ASP A 556 13.09 39.74 -16.23
N TYR A 557 14.33 39.25 -16.20
CA TYR A 557 14.67 37.85 -16.41
C TYR A 557 15.39 37.26 -15.19
N ALA A 558 14.66 36.98 -14.11
CA ALA A 558 15.21 36.24 -12.97
C ALA A 558 15.66 34.84 -13.37
N VAL A 559 16.72 34.36 -12.72
CA VAL A 559 17.39 33.08 -13.00
C VAL A 559 17.40 32.21 -11.75
N SER A 560 17.60 32.78 -10.56
CA SER A 560 17.42 32.07 -9.30
C SER A 560 16.90 32.99 -8.21
N TRP A 561 16.21 32.40 -7.23
CA TRP A 561 15.62 33.12 -6.12
C TRP A 561 15.41 32.22 -4.91
N ILE A 562 15.13 32.86 -3.78
CA ILE A 562 14.57 32.23 -2.60
C ILE A 562 13.21 32.82 -2.27
N ASN A 563 12.39 32.05 -1.58
CA ASN A 563 11.08 32.47 -1.08
C ASN A 563 10.76 31.71 0.22
N ASP A 564 9.88 32.29 1.04
CA ASP A 564 9.28 31.61 2.17
C ASP A 564 7.86 31.13 1.81
N TYR A 565 7.51 29.92 2.23
CA TYR A 565 6.15 29.41 2.10
C TYR A 565 5.68 28.83 3.43
N GLY A 566 4.87 29.61 4.16
CA GLY A 566 4.60 29.35 5.56
C GLY A 566 5.88 29.52 6.37
N GLN A 567 6.32 28.47 7.08
CA GLN A 567 7.61 28.47 7.79
C GLN A 567 8.75 27.85 6.97
N GLY A 568 8.45 27.31 5.78
CA GLY A 568 9.40 26.58 4.95
C GLY A 568 10.20 27.48 4.03
N ARG A 569 11.38 26.98 3.62
CA ARG A 569 12.32 27.67 2.76
C ARG A 569 12.28 27.08 1.35
N VAL A 570 12.13 27.94 0.37
CA VAL A 570 12.12 27.58 -1.05
C VAL A 570 13.38 28.14 -1.70
N PHE A 571 14.09 27.29 -2.45
CA PHE A 571 15.14 27.73 -3.38
C PHE A 571 14.77 27.27 -4.79
N TYR A 572 14.92 28.16 -5.76
CA TYR A 572 14.72 27.82 -7.17
C TYR A 572 15.89 28.33 -8.02
N THR A 573 16.29 27.52 -9.00
CA THR A 573 17.14 27.96 -10.10
C THR A 573 16.59 27.49 -11.43
N SER A 574 16.59 28.37 -12.42
CA SER A 574 16.22 28.07 -13.81
C SER A 574 17.31 27.31 -14.56
N LEU A 575 18.52 27.23 -14.01
CA LEU A 575 19.67 26.57 -14.62
C LEU A 575 19.59 25.05 -14.40
N GLY A 576 20.30 24.30 -15.24
CA GLY A 576 20.36 22.84 -15.19
C GLY A 576 19.59 22.13 -16.29
N HIS A 577 19.39 22.76 -17.46
CA HIS A 577 18.83 22.09 -18.63
C HIS A 577 19.88 21.29 -19.39
N VAL A 578 20.99 21.94 -19.74
CA VAL A 578 22.06 21.30 -20.50
C VAL A 578 22.93 20.47 -19.57
N ALA A 579 23.38 19.31 -20.05
CA ALA A 579 24.20 18.38 -19.25
C ALA A 579 25.49 19.06 -18.74
N GLU A 580 26.06 19.93 -19.57
CA GLU A 580 27.28 20.71 -19.31
C GLU A 580 27.22 21.55 -18.04
N THR A 581 26.03 22.02 -17.68
CA THR A 581 25.82 22.80 -16.45
C THR A 581 26.22 21.99 -15.22
N TYR A 582 26.06 20.67 -15.23
CA TYR A 582 26.39 19.79 -14.09
C TYR A 582 27.89 19.51 -13.90
N TRP A 583 28.77 19.94 -14.80
CA TRP A 583 30.21 20.00 -14.56
C TRP A 583 30.77 21.42 -14.61
N ASN A 584 29.91 22.41 -14.37
CA ASN A 584 30.32 23.78 -14.08
C ASN A 584 30.52 23.94 -12.55
N PRO A 585 31.76 24.22 -12.07
CA PRO A 585 32.03 24.33 -10.63
C PRO A 585 31.24 25.42 -9.92
N LEU A 586 30.92 26.53 -10.60
CA LEU A 586 30.15 27.63 -10.00
C LEU A 586 28.68 27.24 -9.84
N PHE A 587 28.10 26.58 -10.84
CA PHE A 587 26.73 26.06 -10.73
C PHE A 587 26.60 25.03 -9.61
N LEU A 588 27.51 24.05 -9.53
CA LEU A 588 27.45 23.03 -8.48
C LEU A 588 27.60 23.61 -7.06
N GLN A 589 28.45 24.64 -6.89
CA GLN A 589 28.56 25.35 -5.62
C GLN A 589 27.30 26.16 -5.29
N HIS A 590 26.70 26.84 -6.27
CA HIS A 590 25.45 27.58 -6.09
C HIS A 590 24.27 26.64 -5.74
N LEU A 591 24.16 25.51 -6.45
CA LEU A 591 23.14 24.49 -6.20
C LEU A 591 23.29 23.89 -4.79
N LEU A 592 24.52 23.54 -4.39
CA LEU A 592 24.80 23.05 -3.04
C LEU A 592 24.39 24.08 -1.98
N ALA A 593 24.77 25.35 -2.15
CA ALA A 593 24.42 26.40 -1.21
C ALA A 593 22.91 26.64 -1.13
N GLY A 594 22.20 26.60 -2.26
CA GLY A 594 20.74 26.70 -2.32
C GLY A 594 20.03 25.55 -1.59
N ILE A 595 20.54 24.32 -1.73
CA ILE A 595 20.02 23.17 -0.97
C ILE A 595 20.30 23.33 0.53
N GLN A 596 21.49 23.80 0.90
CA GLN A 596 21.83 24.06 2.30
C GLN A 596 21.00 25.18 2.93
N PHE A 597 20.62 26.18 2.14
CA PHE A 597 19.62 27.16 2.54
C PHE A 597 18.26 26.48 2.79
N ALA A 598 17.75 25.69 1.84
CA ALA A 598 16.44 25.04 1.98
C ALA A 598 16.35 24.13 3.22
N ILE A 599 17.37 23.31 3.49
CA ILE A 599 17.43 22.43 4.68
C ILE A 599 17.68 23.21 6.00
N GLY A 600 18.03 24.50 5.92
CA GLY A 600 18.22 25.40 7.06
C GLY A 600 19.60 25.36 7.70
N ASP A 601 20.63 24.91 6.96
CA ASP A 601 22.02 24.97 7.41
C ASP A 601 22.71 26.30 7.03
N MET A 602 22.08 27.09 6.15
CA MET A 602 22.51 28.46 5.83
C MET A 602 21.45 29.45 6.30
N LYS A 603 21.90 30.47 7.03
CA LYS A 603 21.06 31.62 7.37
C LYS A 603 21.09 32.62 6.20
N PRO A 604 19.96 33.28 5.90
CA PRO A 604 19.94 34.39 4.95
C PRO A 604 20.88 35.52 5.38
#